data_AF-A0A9E6ES49-F1
#
_entry.id   AF-A0A9E6ES49-F1
#
_cell.length_a   1.000
_cell.length_b   1.000
_cell.length_c   1.000
_cell.angle_alpha   90.00
_cell.angle_beta   90.00
_cell.angle_gamma   90.00
#
_symmetry.space_group_name_H-M   'P 1'
#
loop_
_entity.id
_entity.type
_entity.pdbx_description
1 polymer ?
#
loop_
_entity_poly.entity_id
_entity_poly.type
_entity_poly.pdbx_seq_one_letter_code
_entity_poly.pdbx_strand_id
1 'polypeptide(L)' 'MTERSDYSIRRMTRQEIGTVVDWAAEEGWNPGLHDADCFHTADPEGFLIGLLGNEPVAAISA' A
#
# COMPACT_ATOMS: atom_id res chain seq x y z
N MET A 1 -1.30 28.26 -9.03
CA MET A 1 -0.54 28.10 -7.78
C MET A 1 -0.66 26.63 -7.43
N THR A 2 0.39 25.83 -7.64
CA THR A 2 0.34 24.40 -7.29
C THR A 2 0.45 24.31 -5.78
N GLU A 3 -0.62 23.93 -5.10
CA GLU A 3 -0.54 23.58 -3.69
C GLU A 3 0.41 22.38 -3.57
N ARG A 4 1.48 22.51 -2.77
CA ARG A 4 2.32 21.37 -2.43
C ARG A 4 1.62 20.64 -1.30
N SER A 5 0.96 19.53 -1.62
CA SER A 5 0.50 18.60 -0.61
C SER A 5 1.71 17.97 0.08
N ASP A 6 1.68 17.88 1.41
CA ASP A 6 2.78 17.29 2.18
C ASP A 6 2.90 15.79 1.90
N TYR A 7 4.11 15.31 1.62
CA TYR A 7 4.37 13.88 1.44
C TYR A 7 4.77 13.22 2.76
N SER A 8 4.14 12.09 3.09
CA SER A 8 4.46 11.32 4.29
C SER A 8 4.54 9.83 3.99
N ILE A 9 5.32 9.10 4.80
CA ILE A 9 5.45 7.64 4.72
C ILE A 9 5.10 7.06 6.09
N ARG A 10 4.31 5.99 6.12
CA ARG A 10 4.05 5.22 7.34
C ARG A 10 3.83 3.74 7.04
N ARG A 11 3.81 2.93 8.09
CA ARG A 11 3.39 1.52 8.00
C ARG A 11 1.92 1.43 7.56
N MET A 12 1.64 0.43 6.75
CA MET A 12 0.27 0.07 6.38
C MET A 12 -0.43 -0.63 7.52
N THR A 13 -1.74 -0.43 7.60
CA THR A 13 -2.64 -1.36 8.27
C THR A 13 -2.88 -2.58 7.37
N ARG A 14 -3.31 -3.71 7.94
CA ARG A 14 -3.76 -4.87 7.15
C ARG A 14 -4.69 -4.46 6.01
N GLN A 15 -5.70 -3.64 6.29
CA GLN A 15 -6.70 -3.27 5.30
C GLN A 15 -6.09 -2.55 4.09
N GLU A 16 -5.07 -1.72 4.30
CA GLU A 16 -4.37 -0.99 3.24
C GLU A 16 -3.51 -1.89 2.36
N ILE A 17 -3.01 -3.01 2.88
CA ILE A 17 -2.33 -4.02 2.05
C ILE A 17 -3.30 -4.57 1.01
N GLY A 18 -4.59 -4.73 1.34
CA GLY A 18 -5.62 -5.09 0.38
C GLY A 18 -5.72 -4.11 -0.79
N THR A 19 -5.68 -2.80 -0.50
CA THR A 19 -5.68 -1.76 -1.55
C THR A 19 -4.49 -1.87 -2.50
N VAL A 20 -3.30 -2.19 -1.99
CA VAL A 20 -2.10 -2.38 -2.84
C VAL A 20 -2.20 -3.65 -3.69
N VAL A 21 -2.80 -4.71 -3.15
CA VAL A 21 -3.07 -5.94 -3.90
C VAL A 21 -4.06 -5.66 -5.05
N ASP A 22 -5.08 -4.84 -4.81
CA ASP A 22 -6.01 -4.41 -5.85
C ASP A 22 -5.29 -3.58 -6.93
N TRP A 23 -4.41 -2.64 -6.54
CA TRP A 23 -3.59 -1.90 -7.49
C TRP A 23 -2.70 -2.82 -8.33
N ALA A 24 -2.05 -3.82 -7.72
CA ALA A 24 -1.25 -4.78 -8.46
C ALA A 24 -2.10 -5.55 -9.50
N ALA A 25 -3.34 -5.92 -9.15
CA ALA A 25 -4.28 -6.54 -10.09
C ALA A 25 -4.65 -5.59 -11.25
N GLU A 26 -4.93 -4.32 -10.95
CA GLU A 26 -5.21 -3.28 -11.96
C GLU A 26 -4.01 -3.01 -12.89
N GLU A 27 -2.80 -3.13 -12.37
CA GLU A 27 -1.54 -3.06 -13.13
C GLU A 27 -1.27 -4.31 -13.98
N GLY A 28 -2.10 -5.36 -13.85
CA GLY A 28 -2.00 -6.59 -14.64
C GLY A 28 -1.13 -7.68 -14.02
N TRP A 29 -0.77 -7.55 -12.74
CA TRP A 29 -0.18 -8.65 -11.98
C TRP A 29 -1.25 -9.71 -11.66
N ASN A 30 -0.82 -10.89 -11.20
CA ASN A 30 -1.71 -11.99 -10.84
C ASN A 30 -1.69 -12.26 -9.32
N PRO A 31 -2.22 -11.34 -8.48
CA PRO A 31 -2.30 -11.57 -7.05
C PRO A 31 -3.32 -12.66 -6.70
N GLY A 32 -3.04 -13.41 -5.64
CA GLY A 32 -3.94 -14.37 -5.04
C GLY A 32 -5.01 -13.70 -4.15
N LEU A 33 -6.15 -14.37 -3.99
CA LEU A 33 -7.29 -13.90 -3.19
C LEU A 33 -6.96 -13.67 -1.70
N HIS A 34 -5.88 -14.28 -1.21
CA HIS A 34 -5.46 -14.22 0.19
C HIS A 34 -4.09 -13.57 0.38
N ASP A 35 -3.53 -12.97 -0.67
CA ASP A 35 -2.17 -12.43 -0.63
C ASP A 35 -2.02 -11.36 0.46
N ALA A 36 -3.01 -10.47 0.61
CA ALA A 36 -2.99 -9.47 1.68
C ALA A 36 -2.88 -10.07 3.09
N ASP A 37 -3.57 -11.19 3.36
CA ASP A 37 -3.53 -11.88 4.65
C ASP A 37 -2.21 -12.63 4.85
N CYS A 38 -1.73 -13.29 3.79
CA CYS A 38 -0.44 -13.98 3.79
C CYS A 38 0.71 -13.00 4.04
N PHE A 39 0.72 -11.87 3.33
CA PHE A 39 1.74 -10.83 3.45
C PHE A 39 1.76 -10.20 4.84
N HIS A 40 0.61 -9.78 5.35
CA HIS A 40 0.52 -9.19 6.70
C HIS A 40 0.90 -10.21 7.80
N THR A 41 0.59 -11.49 7.61
CA THR A 41 0.94 -12.54 8.58
C THR A 41 2.44 -12.82 8.57
N ALA A 42 3.07 -12.81 7.39
CA ALA A 42 4.50 -13.02 7.23
C ALA A 42 5.31 -11.87 7.83
N ASP A 43 4.88 -10.63 7.60
CA ASP A 43 5.49 -9.44 8.19
C ASP A 43 4.45 -8.31 8.43
N PRO A 44 3.96 -8.15 9.67
CA PRO A 44 3.02 -7.08 10.02
C PRO A 44 3.58 -5.65 9.89
N GLU A 45 4.91 -5.49 9.81
CA GLU A 45 5.56 -4.16 9.76
C GLU A 45 6.28 -3.89 8.43
N GLY A 46 6.31 -4.86 7.52
CA GLY A 46 7.09 -4.82 6.28
C GLY A 46 6.52 -3.95 5.16
N PHE A 47 5.25 -3.55 5.26
CA PHE A 47 4.58 -2.76 4.23
C PHE A 47 4.49 -1.28 4.60
N LEU A 48 4.91 -0.42 3.68
CA LEU A 48 4.93 1.04 3.83
C LEU A 48 4.08 1.71 2.73
N ILE A 49 3.32 2.72 3.13
CA ILE A 49 2.47 3.53 2.24
C ILE A 49 2.99 4.97 2.19
N GLY A 50 3.07 5.53 0.98
CA GLY A 50 3.34 6.93 0.73
C GLY A 50 2.04 7.69 0.50
N LEU A 51 1.84 8.79 1.22
CA LEU A 51 0.66 9.64 1.09
C LEU A 51 1.04 11.05 0.62
N LEU A 52 0.26 11.61 -0.31
CA LEU A 52 0.21 13.05 -0.60
C LEU A 52 -0.98 13.63 0.19
N GLY A 53 -0.70 14.31 1.30
CA GLY A 53 -1.71 14.63 2.30
C GLY A 53 -2.28 13.35 2.93
N ASN A 54 -3.55 13.05 2.65
CA ASN A 54 -4.23 11.85 3.13
C ASN A 54 -4.49 10.83 2.01
N GLU A 55 -4.08 11.13 0.79
CA GLU A 55 -4.28 10.28 -0.37
C GLU A 55 -3.10 9.31 -0.53
N PRO A 56 -3.34 7.99 -0.50
CA PRO A 56 -2.32 7.00 -0.86
C PRO A 56 -1.90 7.12 -2.32
N VAL A 57 -0.60 7.24 -2.58
CA VAL A 57 -0.04 7.41 -3.93
C VAL A 57 1.13 6.47 -4.24
N ALA A 58 1.65 5.77 -3.24
CA ALA A 58 2.75 4.84 -3.39
C ALA A 58 2.72 3.75 -2.32
N ALA A 59 3.28 2.59 -2.64
CA ALA A 59 3.40 1.44 -1.76
C ALA A 59 4.72 0.72 -1.99
N ILE A 60 5.33 0.19 -0.94
CA ILE A 60 6.50 -0.68 -1.03
C ILE A 60 6.53 -1.70 0.11
N SER A 61 7.02 -2.91 -0.18
CA SER A 61 7.44 -3.89 0.83
C SER A 61 8.94 -3.75 1.06
N ALA A 62 9.36 -3.64 2.32
CA ALA A 62 10.76 -3.53 2.73
C ALA A 62 11.45 -4.89 2.88
#